data_AF-A0A7Z9VDU7-F1
#
_entry.id   AF-A0A7Z9VDU7-F1
#
_cell.length_a   1.000
_cell.length_b   1.000
_cell.length_c   1.000
_cell.angle_alpha   90.00
_cell.angle_beta   90.00
_cell.angle_gamma   90.00
#
_symmetry.space_group_name_H-M   'P 1'
#
loop_
_entity.id
_entity.type
_entity.pdbx_description
1 polymer ?
#
loop_
_entity_poly.entity_id
_entity_poly.type
_entity_poly.pdbx_seq_one_letter_code
_entity_poly.pdbx_strand_id
1 'polypeptide(L)' 'MDDDIPYLLLTPGPLTTTRTVRAAMGTDYSTWDVDYNNIVQEVRSALVGLATDQDGYTATLMQGSGTFSVEA' A
#
# COMPACT_ATOMS: atom_id res chain seq x y z
N MET A 1 -11.58 18.71 -9.60
CA MET A 1 -10.22 18.28 -9.95
C MET A 1 -9.32 19.02 -9.00
N ASP A 2 -8.44 18.33 -8.29
CA ASP A 2 -7.58 18.96 -7.30
C ASP A 2 -6.58 19.87 -8.04
N ASP A 3 -6.42 21.14 -7.61
CA ASP A 3 -5.64 22.15 -8.34
C ASP A 3 -4.17 21.73 -8.54
N ASP A 4 -3.67 20.85 -7.66
CA ASP A 4 -2.30 20.32 -7.69
C ASP A 4 -2.11 19.14 -8.67
N ILE A 5 -3.18 18.66 -9.31
CA ILE A 5 -3.13 17.52 -10.25
C ILE A 5 -3.41 18.02 -11.67
N PRO A 6 -2.38 18.30 -12.49
CA PRO A 6 -2.57 18.86 -13.82
C PRO A 6 -3.26 17.89 -14.80
N TYR A 7 -3.23 16.58 -14.52
CA TYR A 7 -3.78 15.54 -15.40
C TYR A 7 -4.51 14.45 -14.62
N LEU A 8 -5.67 14.05 -15.13
CA LEU A 8 -6.33 12.80 -14.73
C LEU A 8 -5.74 11.65 -15.54
N LEU A 9 -5.09 10.71 -14.86
CA LEU A 9 -4.48 9.54 -15.47
C LEU A 9 -5.52 8.43 -15.63
N LEU A 10 -5.88 8.12 -16.87
CA LEU A 10 -6.76 7.01 -17.24
C LEU A 10 -5.96 5.74 -17.60
N THR A 11 -4.94 5.47 -16.79
CA THR A 11 -4.00 4.35 -16.94
C THR A 11 -4.33 3.24 -15.95
N PRO A 12 -4.01 1.97 -16.25
CA PRO A 12 -4.23 0.85 -15.32
C PRO A 12 -3.24 0.85 -14.13
N GLY A 13 -2.21 1.70 -14.16
CA GLY A 13 -1.20 1.82 -13.11
C GLY A 13 0.15 2.27 -13.69
N PRO A 14 0.89 3.20 -13.06
CA PRO A 14 0.46 4.10 -11.97
C PRO A 14 -0.73 4.99 -12.38
N LEU A 15 -1.53 5.46 -11.41
CA LEU A 15 -2.80 6.18 -11.62
C LEU A 15 -2.92 7.43 -10.73
N THR A 16 -3.93 8.28 -10.97
CA THR A 16 -4.16 9.48 -10.14
C THR A 16 -4.65 9.09 -8.75
N THR A 17 -3.84 9.38 -7.72
CA THR A 17 -4.18 9.15 -6.30
C THR A 17 -4.77 10.40 -5.64
N THR A 18 -5.45 10.21 -4.50
CA THR A 18 -6.00 11.32 -3.70
C THR A 18 -4.90 12.14 -3.02
N ARG A 19 -5.21 13.39 -2.65
CA ARG A 19 -4.28 14.25 -1.90
C ARG A 19 -3.84 13.63 -0.58
N THR A 20 -4.77 13.01 0.15
CA THR A 20 -4.50 12.39 1.45
C THR A 20 -3.51 11.23 1.35
N VAL A 21 -3.60 10.39 0.31
CA VAL A 21 -2.66 9.29 0.08
C VAL A 21 -1.25 9.82 -0.22
N ARG A 22 -1.13 10.89 -1.01
CA ARG A 22 0.18 11.49 -1.31
C ARG A 22 0.80 12.16 -0.09
N ALA A 23 0.01 12.90 0.69
CA ALA A 23 0.47 13.56 1.90
C ALA A 23 1.01 12.56 2.94
N ALA A 24 0.44 11.35 3.00
CA ALA A 24 0.92 10.29 3.89
C ALA A 24 2.36 9.81 3.57
N MET A 25 2.85 10.04 2.34
CA MET A 25 4.23 9.72 1.97
C MET A 25 5.26 10.74 2.48
N GLY A 26 4.83 11.90 2.98
CA GLY A 26 5.71 12.98 3.45
C GLY A 26 6.30 12.77 4.84
N THR A 27 6.42 11.51 5.29
CA THR A 27 6.93 11.14 6.61
C THR A 27 8.02 10.08 6.46
N ASP A 28 9.16 10.31 7.09
CA ASP A 28 10.23 9.31 7.19
C ASP A 28 9.99 8.39 8.39
N TYR A 29 10.13 7.09 8.18
CA TYR A 29 9.99 6.08 9.23
C TYR A 29 11.29 5.31 9.43
N SER A 30 11.60 5.00 10.69
CA SER A 30 12.61 4.02 11.03
C SER A 30 12.02 2.62 10.95
N THR A 31 12.59 1.74 10.13
CA THR A 31 12.08 0.39 9.89
C THR A 31 12.22 -0.55 11.08
N TRP A 32 13.02 -0.17 12.08
CA TRP A 32 13.19 -0.91 13.33
C TRP A 32 12.23 -0.47 14.44
N ASP A 33 11.53 0.65 14.24
CA ASP A 33 10.62 1.18 15.25
C ASP A 33 9.30 0.42 15.30
N VAL A 34 8.69 0.39 16.49
CA VAL A 34 7.40 -0.26 16.73
C VAL A 34 6.31 0.41 15.89
N ASP A 35 6.39 1.72 15.69
CA ASP A 35 5.41 2.45 14.89
C ASP A 35 5.37 1.98 13.42
N TYR A 36 6.54 1.81 12.79
CA TYR A 36 6.62 1.24 11.43
C TYR A 36 6.10 -0.20 11.40
N ASN A 37 6.49 -1.01 12.38
CA ASN A 37 6.04 -2.40 12.47
C ASN A 37 4.51 -2.51 12.62
N ASN A 38 3.89 -1.61 13.38
CA ASN A 38 2.44 -1.53 13.54
C ASN A 38 1.75 -1.21 12.21
N ILE A 39 2.27 -0.23 11.45
CA ILE A 39 1.76 0.08 10.10
C ILE A 39 1.80 -1.17 9.21
N VAL A 40 2.90 -1.92 9.22
CA VAL A 40 3.01 -3.16 8.43
C VAL A 40 1.98 -4.21 8.87
N GLN A 41 1.78 -4.40 10.19
CA GLN A 41 0.78 -5.35 10.67
C GLN A 41 -0.65 -4.93 10.31
N GLU A 42 -0.98 -3.65 10.41
CA GLU A 42 -2.28 -3.12 10.01
C GLU A 42 -2.57 -3.39 8.52
N VAL A 43 -1.60 -3.13 7.64
CA VAL A 43 -1.73 -3.42 6.20
C VAL A 43 -1.95 -4.92 5.97
N ARG A 44 -1.18 -5.80 6.65
CA ARG A 44 -1.33 -7.25 6.51
C ARG A 44 -2.72 -7.73 6.95
N SER A 45 -3.19 -7.27 8.11
CA SER A 45 -4.52 -7.63 8.63
C SER A 45 -5.64 -7.12 7.73
N ALA A 46 -5.53 -5.89 7.23
CA ALA A 46 -6.50 -5.33 6.29
C ALA A 46 -6.56 -6.11 4.97
N LEU A 47 -5.41 -6.51 4.42
CA LEU A 47 -5.36 -7.31 3.19
C LEU A 47 -6.03 -8.68 3.35
N VAL A 48 -5.81 -9.37 4.47
CA VAL A 48 -6.48 -10.66 4.74
C VAL A 48 -7.98 -10.45 4.86
N GLY A 49 -8.43 -9.46 5.63
CA GLY A 49 -9.86 -9.16 5.81
C GLY A 49 -10.55 -8.69 4.52
N LEU A 50 -9.83 -8.10 3.56
CA LEU A 50 -10.36 -7.80 2.22
C LEU A 50 -10.46 -9.05 1.33
N ALA A 51 -9.57 -10.02 1.53
CA ALA A 51 -9.49 -11.21 0.69
C ALA A 51 -10.46 -12.31 1.13
N THR A 52 -10.66 -12.50 2.44
CA THR A 52 -11.45 -13.60 2.99
C THR A 52 -11.80 -13.40 4.46
N ASP A 53 -12.95 -13.95 4.88
CA ASP A 53 -13.34 -14.08 6.30
C ASP A 53 -12.94 -15.44 6.91
N GLN A 54 -12.23 -16.29 6.15
CA GLN A 54 -11.81 -17.62 6.60
C GLN A 54 -10.48 -17.59 7.34
N ASP A 55 -10.40 -18.41 8.39
CA ASP A 55 -9.16 -18.64 9.13
C ASP A 55 -8.11 -19.37 8.28
N GLY A 56 -6.84 -19.27 8.69
CA GLY A 56 -5.72 -19.97 8.07
C GLY A 56 -5.02 -19.23 6.93
N TYR A 57 -5.46 -18.01 6.61
CA TYR A 57 -4.83 -17.14 5.61
C TYR A 57 -3.91 -16.09 6.24
N THR A 58 -2.90 -15.65 5.49
CA THR A 58 -1.96 -14.61 5.91
C THR A 58 -1.53 -13.77 4.70
N ALA A 59 -0.98 -12.59 4.95
CA ALA A 59 -0.39 -11.72 3.93
C ALA A 59 1.11 -11.52 4.20
N THR A 60 1.90 -11.51 3.12
CA THR A 60 3.32 -11.13 3.13
C THR A 60 3.53 -10.03 2.09
N LEU A 61 4.26 -8.98 2.47
CA LEU A 61 4.58 -7.87 1.58
C LEU A 61 5.93 -8.15 0.90
N MET A 62 5.97 -8.06 -0.44
CA MET A 62 7.18 -8.24 -1.23
C MET A 62 7.59 -6.90 -1.84
N GLN A 63 8.88 -6.56 -1.73
CA GLN A 63 9.42 -5.35 -2.34
C GLN A 63 9.65 -5.58 -3.84
N GLY A 64 9.27 -4.60 -4.66
CA GLY A 64 9.39 -4.66 -6.11
C GLY A 64 8.06 -4.41 -6.81
N SER A 65 8.00 -4.73 -8.09
CA SER A 65 6.76 -4.67 -8.87
C SER A 65 5.90 -5.92 -8.64
N GLY A 66 4.67 -5.92 -9.17
CA GLY A 66 3.79 -7.09 -9.08
C GLY A 66 4.41 -8.37 -9.69
N THR A 67 5.28 -8.25 -10.70
CA THR A 67 5.97 -9.39 -11.29
C THR A 67 6.87 -10.11 -10.28
N PHE A 68 7.47 -9.39 -9.32
CA PHE A 68 8.36 -9.99 -8.33
C PHE A 68 7.60 -10.97 -7.43
N SER A 69 6.38 -10.63 -7.03
CA SER A 69 5.53 -11.52 -6.23
C SER A 69 5.01 -12.74 -7.00
N VAL A 70 4.96 -12.67 -8.34
CA VAL A 70 4.55 -13.79 -9.20
C VAL A 70 5.72 -14.75 -9.47
N GLU A 71 6.95 -14.22 -9.49
CA GLU A 71 8.17 -15.00 -9.76
C GLU A 71 8.76 -15.68 -8.52
N ALA A 72 8.63 -15.05 -7.35
CA ALA A 72 9.24 -15.49 -6.08
C ALA A 72 8.81 -16.89 -5.59
#